data_AF-A0A1F3XYI4-F1
#
_entry.id   AF-A0A1F3XYI4-F1
#
_cell.length_a   1.000
_cell.length_b   1.000
_cell.length_c   1.000
_cell.angle_alpha   90.00
_cell.angle_beta   90.00
_cell.angle_gamma   90.00
#
_symmetry.space_group_name_H-M   'P 1'
#
loop_
_entity.id
_entity.type
_entity.pdbx_description
1 polymer ?
#
loop_
_entity_poly.entity_id
_entity_poly.type
_entity_poly.pdbx_seq_one_letter_code
_entity_poly.pdbx_strand_id
1 'polypeptide(L)'
;MKSISKGIALIGIFFAFGTALAYAEAPVEKEWTFLVYLNGHNNLDSFGTADMKEMEQVGSNDKMNVIVLRDTASTAKSTKMYYVEKGSSRVIKDYGQNIDMGDWRNLVEFFKFAKANYPAKRFAVDIWNHGSGWSKKAAAEPVRGISYDDGSGNHITTPQLKIAFKAMQDANGGQKIDLFGMDACLMQMAEVIYEVAESVDVVVGSEQTEPGDGWAYQLFLALLANKPGMDAEELGMLIEREYAASYNGGVQGRQSVQGSAVSATRLLLAREHIDNLLSYMIAIAPQYQRVMATALAASQHFYYAEYKDLIHFIKLAKEKIDDPTFQALADTALSAIGDSVIANYVTGTGLGNSFGISVWGPTQKQYTSKKLSYRDLAWTKETRWEEFLENTLFPIAPVLSLAEITPMQEDQDGFISAGERVGFRVDIKNESPIAGQDARLSVVPAEGFFAEVGTISIGVIEEGAKSVEGLITAIGSNVPAGTYTFKFILEVAGLPPIVREAPVTVDANYTIEGYNLSSAHNYVNGATVEWVISKPGVAGMRVHFAKFATEPKYDYVLILDKNGNVISKLDNKKGAFWAPLVPGDTMKIRLVADSSVNDYGFDIDKLAY
;
A
#
# COMPACT_ATOMS: atom_id res chain seq x y z
N MET A 1 -73.77 -99.72 6.12
CA MET A 1 -73.36 -98.78 7.18
C MET A 1 -71.84 -98.69 7.19
N LYS A 2 -71.30 -97.49 6.90
CA LYS A 2 -69.96 -96.91 7.22
C LYS A 2 -68.73 -97.83 7.00
N SER A 3 -68.00 -97.80 5.88
CA SER A 3 -67.14 -96.75 5.25
C SER A 3 -65.98 -96.23 6.12
N ILE A 4 -64.76 -96.53 5.65
CA ILE A 4 -63.44 -96.23 6.21
C ILE A 4 -62.97 -94.86 5.68
N SER A 5 -62.38 -94.01 6.53
CA SER A 5 -61.66 -92.80 6.12
C SER A 5 -60.26 -92.71 6.73
N LYS A 6 -59.26 -92.59 5.86
CA LYS A 6 -57.87 -92.15 6.15
C LYS A 6 -57.76 -90.62 6.00
N GLY A 7 -56.88 -89.98 6.76
CA GLY A 7 -56.32 -88.63 6.52
C GLY A 7 -55.07 -88.47 7.40
N ILE A 8 -53.84 -88.56 6.87
CA ILE A 8 -53.00 -87.53 6.19
C ILE A 8 -52.78 -86.28 7.07
N ALA A 9 -51.56 -86.17 7.60
CA ALA A 9 -51.01 -85.01 8.28
C ALA A 9 -50.41 -84.03 7.25
N LEU A 10 -50.73 -82.74 7.37
CA LEU A 10 -50.14 -81.66 6.58
C LEU A 10 -49.13 -80.89 7.45
N ILE A 11 -47.88 -80.82 7.00
CA ILE A 11 -46.83 -79.95 7.52
C ILE A 11 -46.96 -78.61 6.79
N GLY A 12 -47.29 -77.54 7.52
CA GLY A 12 -47.33 -76.18 6.99
C GLY A 12 -45.95 -75.53 7.09
N ILE A 13 -45.34 -75.23 5.94
CA ILE A 13 -44.14 -74.40 5.81
C ILE A 13 -44.58 -72.93 5.84
N PHE A 14 -44.18 -72.18 6.86
CA PHE A 14 -44.32 -70.72 6.92
C PHE A 14 -43.17 -70.08 6.15
N PHE A 15 -43.47 -69.45 5.00
CA PHE A 15 -42.55 -68.52 4.33
C PHE A 15 -42.63 -67.16 5.04
N ALA A 16 -41.59 -66.79 5.78
CA ALA A 16 -41.42 -65.43 6.28
C ALA A 16 -40.82 -64.55 5.17
N PHE A 17 -41.63 -63.63 4.63
CA PHE A 17 -41.12 -62.50 3.84
C PHE A 17 -40.46 -61.50 4.79
N GLY A 18 -39.15 -61.62 4.97
CA GLY A 18 -38.34 -60.61 5.64
C GLY A 18 -38.04 -59.47 4.67
N THR A 19 -38.71 -58.34 4.82
CA THR A 19 -38.28 -57.07 4.22
C THR A 19 -37.03 -56.60 4.95
N ALA A 20 -35.86 -56.80 4.34
CA ALA A 20 -34.63 -56.15 4.79
C ALA A 20 -34.76 -54.64 4.55
N LEU A 21 -35.06 -53.89 5.61
CA LEU A 21 -34.81 -52.45 5.63
C LEU A 21 -33.30 -52.28 5.57
N ALA A 22 -32.77 -51.89 4.40
CA ALA A 22 -31.42 -51.40 4.28
C ALA A 22 -31.33 -50.12 5.11
N TYR A 23 -30.82 -50.22 6.34
CA TYR A 23 -30.38 -49.03 7.08
C TYR A 23 -29.23 -48.42 6.27
N ALA A 24 -29.47 -47.23 5.71
CA ALA A 24 -28.37 -46.42 5.19
C ALA A 24 -27.39 -46.20 6.34
N GLU A 25 -26.14 -46.63 6.13
CA GLU A 25 -25.08 -46.49 7.14
C GLU A 25 -24.89 -45.00 7.44
N ALA A 26 -24.83 -44.65 8.73
CA ALA A 26 -24.71 -43.24 9.13
C ALA A 26 -23.40 -42.66 8.57
N PRO A 27 -23.38 -41.38 8.13
CA PRO A 27 -22.16 -40.76 7.63
C PRO A 27 -21.03 -40.82 8.66
N VAL A 28 -19.86 -41.28 8.25
CA VAL A 28 -18.66 -41.34 9.09
C VAL A 28 -18.00 -39.97 9.14
N GLU A 29 -17.76 -39.44 10.35
CA GLU A 29 -17.05 -38.18 10.55
C GLU A 29 -15.58 -38.31 10.15
N LYS A 30 -15.11 -37.43 9.27
CA LYS A 30 -13.72 -37.37 8.76
C LYS A 30 -12.92 -36.24 9.43
N GLU A 31 -11.61 -36.16 9.17
CA GLU A 31 -10.81 -35.04 9.70
C GLU A 31 -11.19 -33.73 9.01
N TRP A 32 -11.32 -33.76 7.68
CA TRP A 32 -11.66 -32.60 6.86
C TRP A 32 -12.81 -32.86 5.89
N THR A 33 -13.62 -31.84 5.69
CA THR A 33 -14.48 -31.70 4.51
C THR A 33 -14.10 -30.40 3.80
N PHE A 34 -13.56 -30.53 2.59
CA PHE A 34 -13.21 -29.43 1.69
C PHE A 34 -14.34 -29.22 0.69
N LEU A 35 -14.93 -28.05 0.70
CA LEU A 35 -16.10 -27.67 -0.10
C LEU A 35 -15.67 -26.66 -1.14
N VAL A 36 -15.91 -26.95 -2.42
CA VAL A 36 -15.64 -26.01 -3.52
C VAL A 36 -16.97 -25.58 -4.12
N TYR A 37 -17.25 -24.29 -4.01
CA TYR A 37 -18.40 -23.65 -4.64
C TYR A 37 -17.97 -23.09 -6.00
N LEU A 38 -17.99 -23.97 -7.00
CA LEU A 38 -17.42 -23.76 -8.33
C LEU A 38 -18.47 -23.14 -9.27
N ASN A 39 -18.56 -21.82 -9.27
CA ASN A 39 -19.45 -21.11 -10.17
C ASN A 39 -18.75 -20.88 -11.53
N GLY A 40 -18.99 -21.78 -12.48
CA GLY A 40 -18.49 -21.67 -13.85
C GLY A 40 -19.48 -21.05 -14.82
N HIS A 41 -20.58 -20.44 -14.38
CA HIS A 41 -21.59 -19.86 -15.27
C HIS A 41 -21.17 -18.49 -15.81
N ASN A 42 -19.97 -18.43 -16.39
CA ASN A 42 -19.36 -17.24 -16.98
C ASN A 42 -18.20 -17.68 -17.89
N ASN A 43 -17.34 -16.73 -18.28
CA ASN A 43 -16.20 -16.98 -19.15
C ASN A 43 -15.06 -17.82 -18.54
N LEU A 44 -15.18 -18.31 -17.29
CA LEU A 44 -14.16 -19.13 -16.63
C LEU A 44 -14.45 -20.65 -16.65
N ASP A 45 -15.59 -21.15 -17.14
CA ASP A 45 -15.98 -22.59 -17.07
C ASP A 45 -14.90 -23.61 -17.52
N SER A 46 -14.07 -23.23 -18.50
CA SER A 46 -12.98 -24.10 -18.96
C SER A 46 -11.92 -24.34 -17.88
N PHE A 47 -11.63 -23.34 -17.06
CA PHE A 47 -10.69 -23.44 -15.94
C PHE A 47 -11.29 -24.27 -14.81
N GLY A 48 -12.55 -24.03 -14.45
CA GLY A 48 -13.29 -24.89 -13.52
C GLY A 48 -13.36 -26.37 -13.96
N THR A 49 -13.30 -26.64 -15.27
CA THR A 49 -13.16 -28.01 -15.79
C THR A 49 -11.76 -28.58 -15.54
N ALA A 50 -10.71 -27.77 -15.65
CA ALA A 50 -9.36 -28.15 -15.31
C ALA A 50 -9.23 -28.42 -13.80
N ASP A 51 -9.77 -27.57 -12.95
CA ASP A 51 -9.69 -27.70 -11.48
C ASP A 51 -10.42 -28.93 -10.97
N MET A 52 -11.56 -29.28 -11.59
CA MET A 52 -12.20 -30.57 -11.34
C MET A 52 -11.26 -31.75 -11.62
N LYS A 53 -10.48 -31.71 -12.71
CA LYS A 53 -9.51 -32.76 -13.03
C LYS A 53 -8.33 -32.76 -12.08
N GLU A 54 -7.90 -31.60 -11.61
CA GLU A 54 -6.84 -31.48 -10.60
C GLU A 54 -7.27 -32.11 -9.28
N MET A 55 -8.46 -31.77 -8.79
CA MET A 55 -9.05 -32.39 -7.59
C MET A 55 -9.21 -33.91 -7.76
N GLU A 56 -9.61 -34.39 -8.95
CA GLU A 56 -9.71 -35.82 -9.29
C GLU A 56 -8.36 -36.55 -9.30
N GLN A 57 -7.20 -35.87 -9.26
CA GLN A 57 -5.91 -36.57 -9.09
C GLN A 57 -5.74 -37.16 -7.68
N VAL A 58 -6.43 -36.57 -6.69
CA VAL A 58 -6.37 -36.97 -5.27
C VAL A 58 -7.70 -37.55 -4.82
N GLY A 59 -8.79 -36.78 -4.96
CA GLY A 59 -10.14 -37.13 -4.56
C GLY A 59 -10.35 -37.26 -3.06
N SER A 60 -11.60 -37.57 -2.68
CA SER A 60 -11.98 -37.93 -1.32
C SER A 60 -11.39 -39.29 -0.91
N ASN A 61 -11.07 -39.46 0.37
CA ASN A 61 -10.52 -40.71 0.93
C ASN A 61 -11.14 -41.02 2.32
N ASP A 62 -10.56 -41.95 3.08
CA ASP A 62 -11.07 -42.34 4.42
C ASP A 62 -10.90 -41.25 5.49
N LYS A 63 -10.11 -40.21 5.23
CA LYS A 63 -9.78 -39.13 6.17
C LYS A 63 -10.25 -37.74 5.74
N MET A 64 -10.56 -37.52 4.46
CA MET A 64 -11.11 -36.27 3.97
C MET A 64 -12.22 -36.45 2.93
N ASN A 65 -13.16 -35.51 2.91
CA ASN A 65 -14.14 -35.34 1.83
C ASN A 65 -13.73 -34.15 0.96
N VAL A 66 -13.87 -34.30 -0.36
CA VAL A 66 -13.82 -33.20 -1.33
C VAL A 66 -15.16 -33.17 -2.05
N ILE A 67 -15.97 -32.15 -1.77
CA ILE A 67 -17.32 -31.99 -2.33
C ILE A 67 -17.33 -30.72 -3.16
N VAL A 68 -17.83 -30.82 -4.39
CA VAL A 68 -17.91 -29.68 -5.31
C VAL A 68 -19.35 -29.45 -5.70
N LEU A 69 -19.86 -28.25 -5.47
CA LEU A 69 -21.07 -27.78 -6.14
C LEU A 69 -20.64 -26.97 -7.36
N ARG A 70 -20.98 -27.46 -8.55
CA ARG A 70 -20.50 -26.88 -9.80
C ARG A 70 -21.66 -26.48 -10.69
N ASP A 71 -21.58 -25.24 -11.18
CA ASP A 71 -22.33 -24.79 -12.35
C ASP A 71 -21.40 -24.59 -13.56
N THR A 72 -21.97 -24.58 -14.77
CA THR A 72 -21.21 -24.44 -16.03
C THR A 72 -21.82 -23.37 -16.92
N ALA A 73 -21.05 -22.77 -17.81
CA ALA A 73 -21.53 -21.78 -18.78
C ALA A 73 -22.58 -22.31 -19.76
N SER A 74 -22.77 -23.64 -19.84
CA SER A 74 -23.80 -24.24 -20.67
C SER A 74 -25.16 -24.24 -19.98
N THR A 75 -26.10 -23.45 -20.52
CA THR A 75 -27.51 -23.44 -20.08
C THR A 75 -28.27 -24.75 -20.35
N ALA A 76 -27.67 -25.68 -21.11
CA ALA A 76 -28.22 -27.01 -21.38
C ALA A 76 -27.76 -28.06 -20.35
N LYS A 77 -26.79 -27.73 -19.50
CA LYS A 77 -26.41 -28.54 -18.34
C LYS A 77 -27.14 -28.01 -17.11
N SER A 78 -27.23 -28.84 -16.08
CA SER A 78 -27.73 -28.45 -14.77
C SER A 78 -26.56 -28.24 -13.81
N THR A 79 -26.76 -27.39 -12.80
CA THR A 79 -25.87 -27.34 -11.64
C THR A 79 -25.91 -28.68 -10.92
N LYS A 80 -24.73 -29.19 -10.56
CA LYS A 80 -24.57 -30.52 -9.96
C LYS A 80 -23.62 -30.47 -8.77
N MET A 81 -23.92 -31.30 -7.78
CA MET A 81 -23.02 -31.56 -6.69
C MET A 81 -22.31 -32.89 -6.91
N TYR A 82 -21.01 -32.89 -6.65
CA TYR A 82 -20.11 -34.00 -6.89
C TYR A 82 -19.43 -34.41 -5.58
N TYR A 83 -19.34 -35.72 -5.36
CA TYR A 83 -18.35 -36.29 -4.47
C TYR A 83 -17.13 -36.62 -5.34
N VAL A 84 -16.03 -35.91 -5.13
CA VAL A 84 -14.83 -36.06 -5.96
C VAL A 84 -14.13 -37.35 -5.56
N GLU A 85 -13.82 -38.19 -6.55
CA GLU A 85 -13.09 -39.43 -6.36
C GLU A 85 -11.88 -39.44 -7.29
N LYS A 86 -10.87 -40.23 -6.93
CA LYS A 86 -9.65 -40.32 -7.72
C LYS A 86 -9.97 -40.85 -9.12
N GLY A 87 -9.64 -40.06 -10.14
CA GLY A 87 -9.83 -40.36 -11.56
C GLY A 87 -11.18 -39.92 -12.14
N SER A 88 -12.25 -39.87 -11.35
CA SER A 88 -13.57 -39.40 -11.81
C SER A 88 -14.50 -39.08 -10.65
N SER A 89 -15.33 -38.05 -10.77
CA SER A 89 -16.29 -37.66 -9.73
C SER A 89 -17.70 -38.21 -9.94
N ARG A 90 -18.34 -38.69 -8.88
CA ARG A 90 -19.75 -39.12 -8.91
C ARG A 90 -20.71 -37.97 -8.59
N VAL A 91 -21.81 -37.86 -9.34
CA VAL A 91 -22.89 -36.92 -9.04
C VAL A 91 -23.66 -37.41 -7.82
N ILE A 92 -23.78 -36.56 -6.81
CA ILE A 92 -24.50 -36.85 -5.56
C ILE A 92 -25.80 -36.06 -5.43
N LYS A 93 -25.93 -34.97 -6.18
CA LYS A 93 -27.17 -34.23 -6.35
C LYS A 93 -27.19 -33.58 -7.72
N ASP A 94 -28.27 -33.75 -8.46
CA ASP A 94 -28.54 -33.04 -9.71
C ASP A 94 -29.72 -32.09 -9.45
N TYR A 95 -29.54 -30.79 -9.69
CA TYR A 95 -30.60 -29.81 -9.49
C TYR A 95 -31.61 -29.79 -10.66
N GLY A 96 -31.35 -30.51 -11.75
CA GLY A 96 -32.20 -30.60 -12.93
C GLY A 96 -32.23 -29.33 -13.79
N GLN A 97 -31.69 -28.23 -13.28
CA GLN A 97 -31.54 -26.92 -13.93
C GLN A 97 -30.34 -26.20 -13.30
N ASN A 98 -29.95 -25.06 -13.89
CA ASN A 98 -29.00 -24.16 -13.24
C ASN A 98 -29.67 -23.45 -12.07
N ILE A 99 -28.95 -23.34 -10.96
CA ILE A 99 -29.34 -22.50 -9.82
C ILE A 99 -28.48 -21.25 -9.83
N ASP A 100 -28.99 -20.16 -9.28
CA ASP A 100 -28.23 -18.90 -9.18
C ASP A 100 -27.07 -19.06 -8.20
N MET A 101 -25.86 -19.25 -8.73
CA MET A 101 -24.66 -19.39 -7.92
C MET A 101 -24.17 -18.03 -7.38
N GLY A 102 -24.78 -16.93 -7.80
CA GLY A 102 -24.60 -15.62 -7.17
C GLY A 102 -25.49 -15.39 -5.94
N ASP A 103 -26.47 -16.25 -5.64
CA ASP A 103 -27.27 -16.15 -4.42
C ASP A 103 -26.56 -16.82 -3.24
N TRP A 104 -26.15 -16.01 -2.26
CA TRP A 104 -25.51 -16.46 -1.03
C TRP A 104 -26.29 -17.54 -0.27
N ARG A 105 -27.62 -17.64 -0.46
CA ARG A 105 -28.43 -18.71 0.13
C ARG A 105 -28.07 -20.08 -0.42
N ASN A 106 -27.72 -20.18 -1.70
CA ASN A 106 -27.32 -21.44 -2.32
C ASN A 106 -25.96 -21.92 -1.79
N LEU A 107 -25.04 -21.00 -1.46
CA LEU A 107 -23.81 -21.32 -0.73
C LEU A 107 -24.12 -21.91 0.66
N VAL A 108 -25.04 -21.30 1.42
CA VAL A 108 -25.42 -21.80 2.75
C VAL A 108 -26.11 -23.17 2.66
N GLU A 109 -26.99 -23.39 1.69
CA GLU A 109 -27.65 -24.68 1.49
C GLU A 109 -26.66 -25.77 1.04
N PHE A 110 -25.64 -25.40 0.27
CA PHE A 110 -24.53 -26.29 -0.05
C PHE A 110 -23.79 -26.74 1.21
N PHE A 111 -23.39 -25.80 2.06
CA PHE A 111 -22.71 -26.11 3.32
C PHE A 111 -23.56 -27.03 4.21
N LYS A 112 -24.85 -26.70 4.41
CA LYS A 112 -25.77 -27.52 5.22
C LYS A 112 -25.90 -28.94 4.68
N PHE A 113 -26.04 -29.09 3.36
CA PHE A 113 -26.09 -30.40 2.74
C PHE A 113 -24.80 -31.19 3.00
N ALA A 114 -23.64 -30.55 2.82
CA ALA A 114 -22.37 -31.20 3.04
C ALA A 114 -22.15 -31.56 4.52
N LYS A 115 -22.46 -30.67 5.48
CA LYS A 115 -22.36 -30.94 6.92
C LYS A 115 -23.20 -32.15 7.34
N ALA A 116 -24.41 -32.29 6.78
CA ALA A 116 -25.32 -33.39 7.10
C ALA A 116 -24.90 -34.75 6.51
N ASN A 117 -24.33 -34.76 5.30
CA ASN A 117 -24.05 -35.99 4.55
C ASN A 117 -22.56 -36.39 4.54
N TYR A 118 -21.67 -35.43 4.81
CA TYR A 118 -20.21 -35.57 4.80
C TYR A 118 -19.61 -34.85 6.02
N PRO A 119 -19.98 -35.27 7.25
CA PRO A 119 -19.50 -34.64 8.46
C PRO A 119 -17.97 -34.75 8.56
N ALA A 120 -17.36 -33.71 9.10
CA ALA A 120 -15.96 -33.70 9.47
C ALA A 120 -15.76 -32.87 10.73
N LYS A 121 -14.60 -33.05 11.36
CA LYS A 121 -14.16 -32.20 12.47
C LYS A 121 -13.86 -30.77 12.03
N ARG A 122 -13.41 -30.61 10.78
CA ARG A 122 -13.02 -29.33 10.20
C ARG A 122 -13.64 -29.10 8.83
N PHE A 123 -14.01 -27.85 8.55
CA PHE A 123 -14.58 -27.44 7.27
C PHE A 123 -13.74 -26.37 6.59
N ALA A 124 -13.33 -26.64 5.36
CA ALA A 124 -12.84 -25.63 4.43
C ALA A 124 -13.92 -25.33 3.41
N VAL A 125 -14.24 -24.05 3.21
CA VAL A 125 -15.18 -23.59 2.19
C VAL A 125 -14.41 -22.69 1.24
N ASP A 126 -14.31 -23.08 -0.01
CA ASP A 126 -13.72 -22.30 -1.09
C ASP A 126 -14.80 -21.80 -2.06
N ILE A 127 -14.66 -20.55 -2.49
CA ILE A 127 -15.50 -19.93 -3.52
C ILE A 127 -14.60 -19.60 -4.71
N TRP A 128 -14.80 -20.37 -5.78
CA TRP A 128 -14.06 -20.23 -7.03
C TRP A 128 -14.87 -19.40 -8.02
N ASN A 129 -14.31 -18.27 -8.50
CA ASN A 129 -14.87 -17.42 -9.57
C ASN A 129 -13.99 -16.17 -9.84
N HIS A 130 -14.51 -15.20 -10.60
CA HIS A 130 -14.14 -13.80 -10.48
C HIS A 130 -14.36 -13.23 -9.08
N GLY A 131 -13.53 -12.23 -8.74
CA GLY A 131 -13.66 -11.40 -7.55
C GLY A 131 -13.37 -9.94 -7.87
N SER A 132 -13.85 -9.03 -7.02
CA SER A 132 -13.54 -7.60 -7.14
C SER A 132 -13.42 -6.87 -5.80
N GLY A 133 -13.19 -7.61 -4.72
CA GLY A 133 -13.16 -7.06 -3.37
C GLY A 133 -14.50 -6.42 -2.99
N TRP A 134 -14.45 -5.31 -2.25
CA TRP A 134 -15.65 -4.62 -1.75
C TRP A 134 -16.24 -3.59 -2.73
N SER A 135 -15.43 -3.06 -3.66
CA SER A 135 -15.79 -1.87 -4.44
C SER A 135 -16.98 -2.09 -5.35
N LYS A 136 -17.78 -1.03 -5.50
CA LYS A 136 -18.89 -0.90 -6.45
C LYS A 136 -18.43 -0.11 -7.69
N LYS A 137 -18.53 -0.68 -8.89
CA LYS A 137 -18.63 0.15 -10.11
C LYS A 137 -20.08 0.65 -10.23
N ALA A 138 -20.26 1.89 -10.69
CA ALA A 138 -21.58 2.45 -10.98
C ALA A 138 -21.78 2.56 -12.50
N ALA A 139 -22.98 2.15 -12.92
CA ALA A 139 -23.68 2.45 -14.17
C ALA A 139 -23.63 1.46 -15.36
N ALA A 140 -22.84 0.38 -15.38
CA ALA A 140 -22.95 -0.57 -16.51
C ALA A 140 -22.60 -2.05 -16.29
N GLU A 141 -22.05 -2.48 -15.15
CA GLU A 141 -21.75 -3.91 -14.92
C GLU A 141 -21.82 -4.21 -13.41
N PRO A 142 -22.22 -5.43 -12.99
CA PRO A 142 -22.08 -5.86 -11.62
C PRO A 142 -20.58 -6.06 -11.37
N VAL A 143 -19.94 -5.15 -10.66
CA VAL A 143 -18.55 -5.35 -10.21
C VAL A 143 -18.56 -5.06 -8.71
N ARG A 144 -18.85 -6.11 -7.91
CA ARG A 144 -18.84 -6.18 -6.43
C ARG A 144 -18.69 -7.64 -5.98
N GLY A 145 -17.91 -7.90 -4.94
CA GLY A 145 -17.92 -9.22 -4.30
C GLY A 145 -17.37 -10.34 -5.17
N ILE A 146 -17.96 -11.53 -5.06
CA ILE A 146 -17.42 -12.81 -5.55
C ILE A 146 -18.54 -13.70 -6.10
N SER A 147 -18.19 -14.71 -6.90
CA SER A 147 -19.12 -15.69 -7.48
C SER A 147 -20.14 -15.09 -8.44
N TYR A 148 -19.65 -14.54 -9.55
CA TYR A 148 -20.49 -13.97 -10.60
C TYR A 148 -21.12 -15.05 -11.47
N ASP A 149 -22.43 -14.99 -11.58
CA ASP A 149 -23.26 -15.87 -12.40
C ASP A 149 -23.86 -15.04 -13.55
N ASP A 150 -23.33 -15.21 -14.76
CA ASP A 150 -23.79 -14.48 -15.94
C ASP A 150 -25.19 -14.93 -16.37
N GLY A 151 -25.61 -16.13 -15.96
CA GLY A 151 -26.94 -16.67 -16.24
C GLY A 151 -28.04 -15.93 -15.47
N SER A 152 -27.79 -15.59 -14.22
CA SER A 152 -28.70 -14.81 -13.37
C SER A 152 -28.41 -13.30 -13.37
N GLY A 153 -27.18 -12.89 -13.73
CA GLY A 153 -26.67 -11.53 -13.57
C GLY A 153 -26.37 -11.17 -12.11
N ASN A 154 -26.32 -12.17 -11.21
CA ASN A 154 -26.15 -12.00 -9.77
C ASN A 154 -24.71 -12.35 -9.33
N HIS A 155 -24.38 -11.96 -8.10
CA HIS A 155 -23.12 -12.27 -7.42
C HIS A 155 -23.28 -12.14 -5.90
N ILE A 156 -22.38 -12.75 -5.14
CA ILE A 156 -22.35 -12.64 -3.68
C ILE A 156 -21.60 -11.37 -3.30
N THR A 157 -22.30 -10.39 -2.74
CA THR A 157 -21.70 -9.15 -2.24
C THR A 157 -20.94 -9.38 -0.93
N THR A 158 -19.98 -8.50 -0.61
CA THR A 158 -19.20 -8.55 0.64
C THR A 158 -20.08 -8.56 1.90
N PRO A 159 -21.14 -7.73 2.04
CA PRO A 159 -22.06 -7.86 3.18
C PRO A 159 -22.87 -9.17 3.19
N GLN A 160 -23.15 -9.77 2.03
CA GLN A 160 -23.81 -11.08 1.96
C GLN A 160 -22.86 -12.21 2.39
N LEU A 161 -21.54 -12.09 2.21
CA LEU A 161 -20.58 -13.04 2.78
C LEU A 161 -20.71 -13.09 4.30
N LYS A 162 -20.80 -11.95 4.99
CA LYS A 162 -21.07 -11.92 6.45
C LYS A 162 -22.31 -12.72 6.81
N ILE A 163 -23.42 -12.49 6.10
CA ILE A 163 -24.69 -13.18 6.36
C ILE A 163 -24.54 -14.68 6.10
N ALA A 164 -23.89 -15.08 4.99
CA ALA A 164 -23.70 -16.47 4.63
C ALA A 164 -22.84 -17.22 5.64
N PHE A 165 -21.67 -16.68 5.99
CA PHE A 165 -20.76 -17.31 6.94
C PHE A 165 -21.33 -17.36 8.34
N LYS A 166 -22.12 -16.35 8.75
CA LYS A 166 -22.86 -16.44 10.02
C LYS A 166 -23.88 -17.58 10.00
N ALA A 167 -24.65 -17.72 8.92
CA ALA A 167 -25.61 -18.80 8.78
C ALA A 167 -24.93 -20.20 8.70
N MET A 168 -23.75 -20.29 8.11
CA MET A 168 -22.94 -21.52 8.08
C MET A 168 -22.39 -21.86 9.48
N GLN A 169 -21.88 -20.87 10.23
CA GLN A 169 -21.48 -21.05 11.63
C GLN A 169 -22.63 -21.57 12.49
N ASP A 170 -23.83 -21.00 12.34
CA ASP A 170 -25.02 -21.45 13.07
C ASP A 170 -25.40 -22.89 12.68
N ALA A 171 -25.32 -23.23 11.39
CA ALA A 171 -25.52 -24.60 10.90
C ALA A 171 -24.42 -25.57 11.37
N ASN A 172 -23.23 -25.06 11.70
CA ASN A 172 -22.10 -25.80 12.26
C ASN A 172 -22.15 -25.89 13.80
N GLY A 173 -23.33 -25.73 14.41
CA GLY A 173 -23.50 -25.81 15.87
C GLY A 173 -22.85 -24.65 16.61
N GLY A 174 -22.69 -23.49 15.96
CA GLY A 174 -22.03 -22.31 16.50
C GLY A 174 -20.50 -22.32 16.37
N GLN A 175 -19.91 -23.40 15.85
CA GLN A 175 -18.48 -23.46 15.57
C GLN A 175 -18.15 -22.67 14.32
N LYS A 176 -17.05 -21.90 14.36
CA LYS A 176 -16.51 -21.21 13.18
C LYS A 176 -16.22 -22.21 12.07
N ILE A 177 -16.21 -21.72 10.83
CA ILE A 177 -15.67 -22.45 9.70
C ILE A 177 -14.14 -22.34 9.78
N ASP A 178 -13.45 -23.47 9.78
CA ASP A 178 -12.00 -23.51 9.99
C ASP A 178 -11.25 -22.69 8.94
N LEU A 179 -11.63 -22.83 7.65
CA LEU A 179 -10.97 -22.14 6.56
C LEU A 179 -11.98 -21.62 5.53
N PHE A 180 -11.83 -20.36 5.16
CA PHE A 180 -12.48 -19.76 4.00
C PHE A 180 -11.45 -19.45 2.91
N GLY A 181 -11.58 -20.10 1.77
CA GLY A 181 -10.79 -19.85 0.57
C GLY A 181 -11.55 -19.00 -0.45
N MET A 182 -10.80 -18.13 -1.12
CA MET A 182 -11.29 -17.35 -2.25
C MET A 182 -10.30 -17.50 -3.39
N ASP A 183 -10.48 -18.56 -4.20
CA ASP A 183 -9.85 -18.70 -5.52
C ASP A 183 -10.50 -17.70 -6.50
N ALA A 184 -10.20 -16.42 -6.24
CA ALA A 184 -10.85 -15.27 -6.84
C ALA A 184 -10.04 -13.98 -6.66
N CYS A 185 -10.02 -13.17 -7.72
CA CYS A 185 -9.25 -11.92 -7.78
C CYS A 185 -9.60 -10.91 -6.67
N LEU A 186 -8.57 -10.28 -6.09
CA LEU A 186 -8.68 -9.03 -5.28
C LEU A 186 -9.51 -9.18 -4.00
N MET A 187 -9.63 -10.39 -3.47
CA MET A 187 -10.51 -10.69 -2.33
C MET A 187 -9.82 -10.58 -0.98
N GLN A 188 -8.48 -10.62 -0.94
CA GLN A 188 -7.70 -10.50 0.29
C GLN A 188 -7.58 -9.05 0.76
N MET A 189 -8.73 -8.48 1.10
CA MET A 189 -8.87 -7.13 1.63
C MET A 189 -9.26 -7.17 3.10
N ALA A 190 -8.75 -6.23 3.89
CA ALA A 190 -9.17 -6.01 5.26
C ALA A 190 -10.70 -5.94 5.34
N GLU A 191 -11.34 -5.21 4.42
CA GLU A 191 -12.80 -5.09 4.33
C GLU A 191 -13.53 -6.42 4.17
N VAL A 192 -13.00 -7.34 3.38
CA VAL A 192 -13.62 -8.64 3.10
C VAL A 192 -13.39 -9.59 4.27
N ILE A 193 -12.16 -9.69 4.75
CA ILE A 193 -11.78 -10.57 5.86
C ILE A 193 -12.60 -10.20 7.11
N TYR A 194 -12.77 -8.90 7.37
CA TYR A 194 -13.51 -8.42 8.54
C TYR A 194 -14.99 -8.80 8.54
N GLU A 195 -15.64 -8.88 7.37
CA GLU A 195 -17.05 -9.28 7.29
C GLU A 195 -17.29 -10.70 7.80
N VAL A 196 -16.29 -11.59 7.65
CA VAL A 196 -16.41 -13.01 7.98
C VAL A 196 -15.64 -13.39 9.25
N ALA A 197 -14.83 -12.49 9.83
CA ALA A 197 -13.85 -12.82 10.86
C ALA A 197 -14.42 -13.42 12.16
N GLU A 198 -15.68 -13.11 12.50
CA GLU A 198 -16.36 -13.72 13.65
C GLU A 198 -16.88 -15.15 13.35
N SER A 199 -16.95 -15.54 12.09
CA SER A 199 -17.50 -16.81 11.62
C SER A 199 -16.47 -17.77 11.05
N VAL A 200 -15.22 -17.32 10.87
CA VAL A 200 -14.11 -18.13 10.32
C VAL A 200 -12.85 -18.04 11.18
N ASP A 201 -11.98 -19.04 11.10
CA ASP A 201 -10.67 -19.03 11.76
C ASP A 201 -9.54 -18.51 10.84
N VAL A 202 -9.49 -18.99 9.59
CA VAL A 202 -8.48 -18.61 8.59
C VAL A 202 -9.15 -18.20 7.28
N VAL A 203 -8.63 -17.14 6.65
CA VAL A 203 -9.03 -16.67 5.32
C VAL A 203 -7.83 -16.75 4.36
N VAL A 204 -8.06 -17.27 3.16
CA VAL A 204 -7.05 -17.51 2.13
C VAL A 204 -7.48 -16.83 0.82
N GLY A 205 -6.55 -16.18 0.13
CA GLY A 205 -6.81 -15.50 -1.13
C GLY A 205 -5.74 -14.47 -1.53
N SER A 206 -5.98 -13.80 -2.66
CA SER A 206 -5.07 -12.81 -3.24
C SER A 206 -5.50 -11.35 -3.06
N GLU A 207 -4.52 -10.49 -2.78
CA GLU A 207 -4.62 -9.02 -2.89
C GLU A 207 -4.65 -8.58 -4.38
N GLN A 208 -4.20 -9.44 -5.29
CA GLN A 208 -4.06 -9.21 -6.72
C GLN A 208 -5.09 -10.01 -7.54
N THR A 209 -5.15 -9.75 -8.84
CA THR A 209 -5.80 -10.68 -9.78
C THR A 209 -5.08 -12.02 -9.83
N GLU A 210 -5.84 -13.11 -9.83
CA GLU A 210 -5.33 -14.46 -9.98
C GLU A 210 -5.34 -14.87 -11.46
N PRO A 211 -4.36 -15.66 -11.93
CA PRO A 211 -4.42 -16.25 -13.26
C PRO A 211 -5.63 -17.18 -13.41
N GLY A 212 -6.08 -17.38 -14.65
CA GLY A 212 -7.27 -18.18 -14.92
C GLY A 212 -7.20 -19.62 -14.43
N ASP A 213 -6.00 -20.24 -14.38
CA ASP A 213 -5.86 -21.62 -13.89
C ASP A 213 -6.07 -21.74 -12.36
N GLY A 214 -6.18 -20.64 -11.62
CA GLY A 214 -6.51 -20.65 -10.19
C GLY A 214 -5.50 -21.40 -9.32
N TRP A 215 -5.98 -21.98 -8.22
CA TRP A 215 -5.14 -22.73 -7.30
C TRP A 215 -4.73 -24.10 -7.84
N ALA A 216 -3.57 -24.60 -7.42
CA ALA A 216 -3.09 -25.95 -7.77
C ALA A 216 -3.68 -27.03 -6.83
N TYR A 217 -4.96 -27.36 -7.00
CA TYR A 217 -5.73 -28.26 -6.12
C TYR A 217 -5.05 -29.61 -5.86
N GLN A 218 -4.51 -30.22 -6.91
CA GLN A 218 -3.78 -31.48 -6.87
C GLN A 218 -2.59 -31.47 -5.89
N LEU A 219 -1.93 -30.32 -5.70
CA LEU A 219 -0.73 -30.22 -4.87
C LEU A 219 -1.09 -30.18 -3.39
N PHE A 220 -1.92 -29.23 -2.97
CA PHE A 220 -2.26 -29.09 -1.55
C PHE A 220 -3.22 -30.18 -1.06
N LEU A 221 -4.13 -30.70 -1.91
CA LEU A 221 -4.98 -31.83 -1.51
C LEU A 221 -4.16 -33.10 -1.30
N ALA A 222 -3.09 -33.31 -2.06
CA ALA A 222 -2.19 -34.44 -1.83
C ALA A 222 -1.46 -34.31 -0.47
N LEU A 223 -1.07 -33.10 -0.09
CA LEU A 223 -0.49 -32.81 1.22
C LEU A 223 -1.49 -33.02 2.36
N LEU A 224 -2.74 -32.57 2.18
CA LEU A 224 -3.83 -32.80 3.12
C LEU A 224 -4.15 -34.29 3.27
N ALA A 225 -4.21 -35.05 2.18
CA ALA A 225 -4.42 -36.50 2.21
C ALA A 225 -3.33 -37.24 2.99
N ASN A 226 -2.07 -36.77 2.89
CA ASN A 226 -0.93 -37.35 3.60
C ASN A 226 -0.85 -36.93 5.07
N LYS A 227 -1.34 -35.75 5.43
CA LYS A 227 -1.38 -35.23 6.80
C LYS A 227 -2.76 -34.66 7.15
N PRO A 228 -3.80 -35.51 7.26
CA PRO A 228 -5.17 -35.04 7.47
C PRO A 228 -5.41 -34.40 8.84
N GLY A 229 -4.49 -34.57 9.79
CA GLY A 229 -4.56 -33.94 11.11
C GLY A 229 -4.04 -32.49 11.17
N MET A 230 -3.63 -31.90 10.03
CA MET A 230 -3.23 -30.49 10.00
C MET A 230 -4.39 -29.57 10.40
N ASP A 231 -4.07 -28.45 11.04
CA ASP A 231 -5.05 -27.41 11.36
C ASP A 231 -5.26 -26.46 10.18
N ALA A 232 -6.15 -25.48 10.38
CA ALA A 232 -6.53 -24.52 9.34
C ALA A 232 -5.38 -23.58 8.94
N GLU A 233 -4.51 -23.20 9.88
CA GLU A 233 -3.40 -22.29 9.59
C GLU A 233 -2.34 -23.01 8.74
N GLU A 234 -2.04 -24.25 9.08
CA GLU A 234 -1.17 -25.10 8.27
C GLU A 234 -1.78 -25.33 6.88
N LEU A 235 -3.06 -25.68 6.78
CA LEU A 235 -3.71 -25.87 5.47
C LEU A 235 -3.70 -24.59 4.63
N GLY A 236 -4.06 -23.44 5.21
CA GLY A 236 -4.05 -22.15 4.51
C GLY A 236 -2.67 -21.74 4.00
N MET A 237 -1.63 -21.96 4.81
CA MET A 237 -0.24 -21.76 4.39
C MET A 237 0.12 -22.67 3.21
N LEU A 238 -0.29 -23.94 3.23
CA LEU A 238 0.05 -24.89 2.17
C LEU A 238 -0.66 -24.56 0.86
N ILE A 239 -1.92 -24.14 0.89
CA ILE A 239 -2.66 -23.68 -0.30
C ILE A 239 -1.86 -22.59 -1.00
N GLU A 240 -1.49 -21.53 -0.28
CA GLU A 240 -0.83 -20.37 -0.86
C GLU A 240 0.62 -20.64 -1.27
N ARG A 241 1.31 -21.52 -0.52
CA ARG A 241 2.64 -21.97 -0.90
C ARG A 241 2.62 -22.71 -2.22
N GLU A 242 1.70 -23.67 -2.39
CA GLU A 242 1.62 -24.48 -3.60
C GLU A 242 1.09 -23.67 -4.79
N TYR A 243 0.17 -22.72 -4.56
CA TYR A 243 -0.25 -21.74 -5.56
C TYR A 243 0.91 -20.87 -6.04
N ALA A 244 1.70 -20.27 -5.15
CA ALA A 244 2.87 -19.50 -5.58
C ALA A 244 3.92 -20.40 -6.27
N ALA A 245 4.14 -21.62 -5.78
CA ALA A 245 5.11 -22.54 -6.37
C ALA A 245 4.71 -23.02 -7.77
N SER A 246 3.42 -23.27 -8.02
CA SER A 246 2.92 -23.70 -9.33
C SER A 246 3.16 -22.66 -10.42
N TYR A 247 3.10 -21.37 -10.08
CA TYR A 247 3.41 -20.23 -10.96
C TYR A 247 4.87 -19.76 -10.92
N ASN A 248 5.76 -20.44 -10.21
CA ASN A 248 7.20 -20.13 -10.20
C ASN A 248 8.01 -21.13 -11.04
N GLY A 249 7.49 -21.50 -12.21
CA GLY A 249 8.05 -22.55 -13.08
C GLY A 249 7.56 -23.95 -12.72
N GLY A 250 6.49 -24.07 -11.94
CA GLY A 250 5.85 -25.31 -11.57
C GLY A 250 4.81 -25.77 -12.59
N VAL A 251 3.80 -26.49 -12.10
CA VAL A 251 2.77 -27.14 -12.94
C VAL A 251 1.88 -26.15 -13.73
N GLN A 252 1.77 -24.90 -13.27
CA GLN A 252 1.02 -23.82 -13.93
C GLN A 252 1.96 -22.79 -14.62
N GLY A 253 3.25 -23.14 -14.78
CA GLY A 253 4.22 -22.34 -15.53
C GLY A 253 4.77 -21.15 -14.74
N ARG A 254 5.02 -20.03 -15.42
CA ARG A 254 5.65 -18.85 -14.81
C ARG A 254 4.79 -17.61 -14.96
N GLN A 255 4.23 -17.12 -13.85
CA GLN A 255 3.47 -15.87 -13.77
C GLN A 255 3.74 -15.15 -12.45
N SER A 256 3.47 -13.84 -12.41
CA SER A 256 3.54 -13.07 -11.17
C SER A 256 2.23 -13.25 -10.42
N VAL A 257 2.29 -13.84 -9.24
CA VAL A 257 1.14 -14.02 -8.35
C VAL A 257 1.46 -13.49 -6.96
N GLN A 258 0.42 -13.13 -6.23
CA GLN A 258 0.47 -12.91 -4.79
C GLN A 258 -0.66 -13.71 -4.17
N GLY A 259 -0.42 -14.30 -3.01
CA GLY A 259 -1.45 -15.00 -2.25
C GLY A 259 -1.04 -15.13 -0.79
N SER A 260 -2.02 -15.18 0.12
CA SER A 260 -1.77 -15.13 1.56
C SER A 260 -2.87 -15.78 2.40
N ALA A 261 -2.45 -16.28 3.56
CA ALA A 261 -3.33 -16.82 4.58
C ALA A 261 -3.33 -15.90 5.80
N VAL A 262 -4.52 -15.53 6.27
CA VAL A 262 -4.73 -14.59 7.39
C VAL A 262 -5.59 -15.24 8.47
N SER A 263 -5.11 -15.15 9.70
CA SER A 263 -5.84 -15.55 10.90
C SER A 263 -6.88 -14.49 11.25
N ALA A 264 -8.16 -14.82 11.05
CA ALA A 264 -9.27 -13.91 11.31
C ALA A 264 -9.32 -13.48 12.79
N THR A 265 -9.05 -14.41 13.70
CA THR A 265 -9.02 -14.14 15.15
C THR A 265 -7.90 -13.16 15.51
N ARG A 266 -6.69 -13.32 14.94
CA ARG A 266 -5.59 -12.39 15.19
C ARG A 266 -5.85 -11.02 14.56
N LEU A 267 -6.49 -10.95 13.41
CA LEU A 267 -6.88 -9.67 12.80
C LEU A 267 -7.92 -8.92 13.66
N LEU A 268 -8.90 -9.62 14.25
CA LEU A 268 -9.85 -9.02 15.21
C LEU A 268 -9.13 -8.46 16.44
N LEU A 269 -8.07 -9.13 16.93
CA LEU A 269 -7.26 -8.63 18.04
C LEU A 269 -6.40 -7.42 17.61
N ALA A 270 -5.88 -7.42 16.38
CA ALA A 270 -5.09 -6.31 15.84
C ALA A 270 -5.89 -5.01 15.71
N ARG A 271 -7.21 -5.11 15.59
CA ARG A 271 -8.12 -3.97 15.43
C ARG A 271 -7.91 -2.85 16.43
N GLU A 272 -7.74 -3.14 17.71
CA GLU A 272 -7.55 -2.10 18.71
C GLU A 272 -6.27 -1.29 18.45
N HIS A 273 -5.20 -1.97 18.04
CA HIS A 273 -3.94 -1.32 17.70
C HIS A 273 -4.03 -0.49 16.42
N ILE A 274 -4.74 -1.00 15.41
CA ILE A 274 -5.04 -0.27 14.17
C ILE A 274 -5.87 0.98 14.50
N ASP A 275 -6.93 0.82 15.30
CA ASP A 275 -7.84 1.90 15.67
C ASP A 275 -7.16 3.01 16.49
N ASN A 276 -6.26 2.63 17.40
CA ASN A 276 -5.42 3.57 18.16
C ASN A 276 -4.44 4.34 17.26
N LEU A 277 -3.78 3.65 16.32
CA LEU A 277 -2.93 4.30 15.33
C LEU A 277 -3.74 5.29 14.48
N LEU A 278 -4.87 4.87 13.92
CA LEU A 278 -5.72 5.71 13.08
C LEU A 278 -6.28 6.92 13.85
N SER A 279 -6.67 6.74 15.11
CA SER A 279 -7.08 7.84 15.98
C SER A 279 -5.96 8.88 16.14
N TYR A 280 -4.71 8.43 16.31
CA TYR A 280 -3.58 9.35 16.44
C TYR A 280 -3.22 10.00 15.09
N MET A 281 -3.29 9.26 13.99
CA MET A 281 -3.12 9.80 12.63
C MET A 281 -4.12 10.92 12.33
N ILE A 282 -5.38 10.76 12.74
CA ILE A 282 -6.39 11.82 12.63
C ILE A 282 -6.00 13.03 13.48
N ALA A 283 -5.53 12.82 14.71
CA ALA A 283 -5.14 13.92 15.60
C ALA A 283 -3.95 14.73 15.06
N ILE A 284 -2.98 14.08 14.40
CA ILE A 284 -1.80 14.73 13.82
C ILE A 284 -1.97 15.11 12.34
N ALA A 285 -3.13 14.85 11.74
CA ALA A 285 -3.43 15.19 10.35
C ALA A 285 -3.17 16.66 10.00
N PRO A 286 -3.48 17.65 10.86
CA PRO A 286 -3.15 19.05 10.55
C PRO A 286 -1.66 19.29 10.22
N GLN A 287 -0.76 18.48 10.76
CA GLN A 287 0.69 18.56 10.51
C GLN A 287 1.15 17.59 9.41
N TYR A 288 0.62 16.37 9.39
CA TYR A 288 1.14 15.27 8.56
C TYR A 288 0.20 14.80 7.45
N GLN A 289 -0.93 15.48 7.19
CA GLN A 289 -1.91 15.06 6.17
C GLN A 289 -1.24 14.79 4.82
N ARG A 290 -0.37 15.67 4.34
CA ARG A 290 0.31 15.50 3.05
C ARG A 290 1.20 14.27 3.04
N VAL A 291 1.92 14.06 4.13
CA VAL A 291 2.81 12.91 4.30
C VAL A 291 2.00 11.61 4.24
N MET A 292 0.88 11.55 4.97
CA MET A 292 -0.01 10.39 4.99
C MET A 292 -0.68 10.16 3.62
N ALA A 293 -1.16 11.22 2.95
CA ALA A 293 -1.75 11.12 1.62
C ALA A 293 -0.73 10.66 0.57
N THR A 294 0.51 11.14 0.66
CA THR A 294 1.61 10.73 -0.23
C THR A 294 2.00 9.27 0.02
N ALA A 295 2.11 8.86 1.29
CA ALA A 295 2.38 7.48 1.68
C ALA A 295 1.28 6.53 1.16
N LEU A 296 0.00 6.89 1.36
CA LEU A 296 -1.13 6.11 0.87
C LEU A 296 -1.10 5.98 -0.66
N ALA A 297 -0.88 7.09 -1.38
CA ALA A 297 -0.79 7.09 -2.84
C ALA A 297 0.38 6.23 -3.37
N ALA A 298 1.53 6.30 -2.70
CA ALA A 298 2.76 5.57 -3.06
C ALA A 298 2.77 4.09 -2.64
N SER A 299 1.82 3.69 -1.79
CA SER A 299 1.69 2.30 -1.35
C SER A 299 1.48 1.35 -2.53
N GLN A 300 2.00 0.12 -2.35
CA GLN A 300 1.82 -1.00 -3.29
C GLN A 300 0.34 -1.05 -3.63
N HIS A 301 0.07 -1.10 -4.91
CA HIS A 301 -1.28 -1.27 -5.41
C HIS A 301 -1.35 -2.51 -6.29
N PHE A 302 -2.58 -2.90 -6.56
CA PHE A 302 -2.89 -4.11 -7.31
C PHE A 302 -3.56 -3.70 -8.62
N TYR A 303 -4.37 -4.57 -9.20
CA TYR A 303 -5.11 -4.26 -10.43
C TYR A 303 -5.88 -2.92 -10.34
N TYR A 304 -6.49 -2.64 -9.19
CA TYR A 304 -7.06 -1.32 -8.90
C TYR A 304 -6.07 -0.47 -8.09
N ALA A 305 -5.77 0.73 -8.60
CA ALA A 305 -4.84 1.65 -7.95
C ALA A 305 -5.30 2.09 -6.55
N GLU A 306 -6.61 2.05 -6.29
CA GLU A 306 -7.20 2.33 -4.96
C GLU A 306 -7.13 1.15 -3.98
N TYR A 307 -6.69 -0.04 -4.39
CA TYR A 307 -6.47 -1.16 -3.49
C TYR A 307 -5.00 -1.14 -3.09
N LYS A 308 -4.74 -0.79 -1.84
CA LYS A 308 -3.42 -0.50 -1.30
C LYS A 308 -3.03 -1.57 -0.30
N ASP A 309 -1.77 -1.97 -0.30
CA ASP A 309 -1.26 -2.79 0.80
C ASP A 309 -1.27 -2.00 2.12
N LEU A 310 -1.95 -2.54 3.14
CA LEU A 310 -2.16 -1.88 4.43
C LEU A 310 -0.84 -1.71 5.22
N ILE A 311 0.02 -2.72 5.20
CA ILE A 311 1.28 -2.73 5.96
C ILE A 311 2.30 -1.80 5.30
N HIS A 312 2.40 -1.81 3.98
CA HIS A 312 3.29 -0.95 3.22
C HIS A 312 2.92 0.52 3.40
N PHE A 313 1.62 0.83 3.41
CA PHE A 313 1.15 2.18 3.73
C PHE A 313 1.69 2.67 5.07
N ILE A 314 1.52 1.88 6.13
CA ILE A 314 1.97 2.27 7.47
C ILE A 314 3.50 2.41 7.51
N LYS A 315 4.24 1.53 6.84
CA LYS A 315 5.71 1.64 6.69
C LYS A 315 6.13 2.95 6.03
N LEU A 316 5.53 3.32 4.90
CA LEU A 316 5.84 4.56 4.18
C LEU A 316 5.51 5.82 5.01
N ALA A 317 4.42 5.80 5.78
CA ALA A 317 4.10 6.88 6.70
C ALA A 317 5.17 7.00 7.80
N LYS A 318 5.59 5.86 8.37
CA LYS A 318 6.61 5.78 9.42
C LYS A 318 7.99 6.25 9.00
N GLU A 319 8.35 6.13 7.74
CA GLU A 319 9.60 6.69 7.19
C GLU A 319 9.65 8.23 7.18
N LYS A 320 8.49 8.90 7.26
CA LYS A 320 8.37 10.34 7.02
C LYS A 320 7.79 11.12 8.19
N ILE A 321 7.15 10.44 9.15
CA ILE A 321 6.56 11.07 10.34
C ILE A 321 7.51 10.91 11.52
N ASP A 322 8.23 11.98 11.86
CA ASP A 322 9.12 12.03 13.02
C ASP A 322 8.35 12.47 14.28
N ASP A 323 7.46 11.61 14.77
CA ASP A 323 6.69 11.78 16.01
C ASP A 323 6.80 10.51 16.87
N PRO A 324 7.36 10.56 18.10
CA PRO A 324 7.61 9.36 18.91
C PRO A 324 6.36 8.55 19.26
N THR A 325 5.22 9.21 19.48
CA THR A 325 3.96 8.54 19.81
C THR A 325 3.40 7.83 18.57
N PHE A 326 3.44 8.48 17.41
CA PHE A 326 3.12 7.85 16.13
C PHE A 326 4.00 6.63 15.88
N GLN A 327 5.32 6.76 16.09
CA GLN A 327 6.28 5.67 15.86
C GLN A 327 5.93 4.44 16.70
N ALA A 328 5.65 4.61 17.99
CA ALA A 328 5.28 3.52 18.90
C ALA A 328 3.94 2.86 18.55
N LEU A 329 2.92 3.66 18.19
CA LEU A 329 1.63 3.16 17.74
C LEU A 329 1.74 2.41 16.42
N ALA A 330 2.55 2.93 15.48
CA ALA A 330 2.81 2.29 14.20
C ALA A 330 3.53 0.94 14.38
N ASP A 331 4.52 0.84 15.27
CA ASP A 331 5.20 -0.44 15.57
C ASP A 331 4.22 -1.47 16.14
N THR A 332 3.38 -1.04 17.08
CA THR A 332 2.37 -1.91 17.71
C THR A 332 1.37 -2.42 16.67
N ALA A 333 0.84 -1.53 15.83
CA ALA A 333 -0.10 -1.89 14.77
C ALA A 333 0.55 -2.79 13.72
N LEU A 334 1.76 -2.47 13.26
CA LEU A 334 2.50 -3.29 12.29
C LEU A 334 2.77 -4.70 12.81
N SER A 335 3.16 -4.83 14.09
CA SER A 335 3.35 -6.14 14.72
C SER A 335 2.03 -6.91 14.74
N ALA A 336 0.94 -6.30 15.22
CA ALA A 336 -0.33 -7.00 15.36
C ALA A 336 -0.96 -7.40 14.02
N ILE A 337 -0.89 -6.53 13.00
CA ILE A 337 -1.36 -6.86 11.64
C ILE A 337 -0.46 -7.96 11.06
N GLY A 338 0.87 -7.81 11.17
CA GLY A 338 1.83 -8.81 10.69
C GLY A 338 1.63 -10.18 11.33
N ASP A 339 1.36 -10.22 12.64
CA ASP A 339 1.05 -11.44 13.37
C ASP A 339 -0.25 -12.10 12.87
N SER A 340 -1.19 -11.35 12.29
CA SER A 340 -2.39 -11.93 11.68
C SER A 340 -2.12 -12.61 10.34
N VAL A 341 -1.05 -12.24 9.62
CA VAL A 341 -0.66 -12.84 8.34
C VAL A 341 0.14 -14.11 8.61
N ILE A 342 -0.51 -15.27 8.46
CA ILE A 342 0.09 -16.60 8.67
C ILE A 342 1.17 -16.86 7.62
N ALA A 343 0.87 -16.52 6.37
CA ALA A 343 1.76 -16.71 5.24
C ALA A 343 1.43 -15.71 4.14
N ASN A 344 2.45 -15.27 3.40
CA ASN A 344 2.32 -14.42 2.23
C ASN A 344 3.40 -14.82 1.23
N TYR A 345 2.98 -15.17 0.01
CA TYR A 345 3.87 -15.60 -1.06
C TYR A 345 3.71 -14.70 -2.26
N VAL A 346 4.84 -14.32 -2.87
CA VAL A 346 4.90 -13.44 -4.03
C VAL A 346 5.86 -14.03 -5.06
N THR A 347 5.47 -14.04 -6.33
CA THR A 347 6.34 -14.42 -7.45
C THR A 347 6.42 -13.30 -8.49
N GLY A 348 7.42 -13.39 -9.36
CA GLY A 348 7.59 -12.44 -10.47
C GLY A 348 8.07 -11.05 -10.00
N THR A 349 7.62 -10.00 -10.68
CA THR A 349 8.04 -8.62 -10.43
C THR A 349 6.83 -7.70 -10.23
N GLY A 350 7.03 -6.60 -9.50
CA GLY A 350 6.01 -5.54 -9.31
C GLY A 350 5.09 -5.71 -8.09
N LEU A 351 5.19 -6.82 -7.35
CA LEU A 351 4.40 -7.12 -6.15
C LEU A 351 5.26 -7.24 -4.87
N GLY A 352 6.52 -6.80 -4.91
CA GLY A 352 7.49 -7.01 -3.83
C GLY A 352 7.17 -6.32 -2.50
N ASN A 353 6.23 -5.38 -2.50
CA ASN A 353 5.74 -4.71 -1.29
C ASN A 353 4.30 -5.12 -0.95
N SER A 354 3.91 -6.34 -1.30
CA SER A 354 2.65 -6.97 -0.87
C SER A 354 2.92 -7.81 0.36
N PHE A 355 2.16 -7.59 1.42
CA PHE A 355 2.35 -8.10 2.77
C PHE A 355 1.13 -8.90 3.25
N GLY A 356 0.15 -9.16 2.39
CA GLY A 356 -0.92 -10.14 2.58
C GLY A 356 -2.29 -9.57 2.93
N ILE A 357 -2.44 -8.25 3.11
CA ILE A 357 -3.73 -7.62 3.38
C ILE A 357 -3.80 -6.27 2.70
N SER A 358 -4.69 -6.18 1.71
CA SER A 358 -4.98 -4.93 1.03
C SER A 358 -6.12 -4.16 1.73
N VAL A 359 -6.26 -2.88 1.44
CA VAL A 359 -7.28 -1.99 1.98
C VAL A 359 -7.62 -0.91 0.95
N TRP A 360 -8.79 -0.31 1.03
CA TRP A 360 -9.15 0.79 0.15
C TRP A 360 -8.44 2.11 0.52
N GLY A 361 -7.56 2.58 -0.37
CA GLY A 361 -6.93 3.90 -0.35
C GLY A 361 -7.30 4.73 -1.58
N PRO A 362 -8.48 5.38 -1.61
CA PRO A 362 -9.00 6.09 -2.79
C PRO A 362 -8.39 7.48 -3.02
N THR A 363 -8.59 7.99 -4.24
CA THR A 363 -8.55 9.44 -4.50
C THR A 363 -9.78 10.14 -3.89
N GLN A 364 -9.72 11.46 -3.69
CA GLN A 364 -10.87 12.28 -3.24
C GLN A 364 -12.15 12.02 -4.07
N LYS A 365 -12.02 11.88 -5.40
CA LYS A 365 -13.14 11.62 -6.32
C LYS A 365 -13.75 10.23 -6.05
N GLN A 366 -12.92 9.20 -5.93
CA GLN A 366 -13.37 7.85 -5.62
C GLN A 366 -14.03 7.79 -4.24
N TYR A 367 -13.43 8.43 -3.23
CA TYR A 367 -14.01 8.52 -1.90
C TYR A 367 -15.40 9.16 -1.94
N THR A 368 -15.52 10.35 -2.53
CA THR A 368 -16.79 11.09 -2.61
C THR A 368 -17.91 10.28 -3.27
N SER A 369 -17.57 9.51 -4.31
CA SER A 369 -18.55 8.69 -5.05
C SER A 369 -18.93 7.37 -4.37
N LYS A 370 -18.09 6.83 -3.47
CA LYS A 370 -18.30 5.49 -2.87
C LYS A 370 -18.48 5.51 -1.34
N LYS A 371 -18.27 6.64 -0.66
CA LYS A 371 -18.27 6.71 0.82
C LYS A 371 -19.53 6.12 1.48
N LEU A 372 -20.71 6.38 0.91
CA LEU A 372 -21.97 5.88 1.47
C LEU A 372 -22.02 4.35 1.49
N SER A 373 -21.58 3.72 0.41
CA SER A 373 -21.51 2.26 0.35
C SER A 373 -20.36 1.65 1.14
N TYR A 374 -19.29 2.41 1.34
CA TYR A 374 -18.15 1.93 2.12
C TYR A 374 -18.51 1.85 3.60
N ARG A 375 -19.26 2.84 4.12
CA ARG A 375 -19.78 2.89 5.50
C ARG A 375 -20.68 1.72 5.91
N ASP A 376 -21.15 0.92 4.96
CA ASP A 376 -21.95 -0.26 5.27
C ASP A 376 -21.10 -1.42 5.81
N LEU A 377 -19.78 -1.42 5.57
CA LEU A 377 -18.88 -2.52 5.87
C LEU A 377 -18.46 -2.58 7.34
N ALA A 378 -18.29 -3.78 7.88
CA ALA A 378 -17.85 -4.01 9.26
C ALA A 378 -16.51 -3.31 9.57
N TRP A 379 -15.54 -3.41 8.65
CA TRP A 379 -14.24 -2.74 8.75
C TRP A 379 -14.37 -1.24 9.06
N THR A 380 -15.29 -0.56 8.37
CA THR A 380 -15.51 0.89 8.56
C THR A 380 -16.24 1.25 9.84
N LYS A 381 -17.04 0.31 10.39
CA LYS A 381 -17.80 0.52 11.62
C LYS A 381 -16.97 0.23 12.87
N GLU A 382 -15.99 -0.66 12.72
CA GLU A 382 -15.17 -1.13 13.83
C GLU A 382 -13.78 -0.50 13.84
N THR A 383 -13.34 0.12 12.76
CA THR A 383 -12.08 0.89 12.72
C THR A 383 -12.35 2.33 12.34
N ARG A 384 -11.43 3.24 12.69
CA ARG A 384 -11.43 4.63 12.21
C ARG A 384 -10.89 4.82 10.78
N TRP A 385 -10.91 3.78 9.94
CA TRP A 385 -10.29 3.86 8.61
C TRP A 385 -10.99 4.89 7.72
N GLU A 386 -12.32 4.96 7.78
CA GLU A 386 -13.10 5.91 6.97
C GLU A 386 -12.87 7.36 7.41
N GLU A 387 -12.84 7.62 8.71
CA GLU A 387 -12.53 8.91 9.29
C GLU A 387 -11.08 9.31 9.01
N PHE A 388 -10.14 8.36 9.06
CA PHE A 388 -8.77 8.57 8.63
C PHE A 388 -8.69 8.99 7.16
N LEU A 389 -9.41 8.29 6.26
CA LEU A 389 -9.48 8.66 4.85
C LEU A 389 -10.09 10.05 4.67
N GLU A 390 -11.15 10.39 5.40
CA GLU A 390 -11.78 11.72 5.31
C GLU A 390 -10.77 12.83 5.69
N ASN A 391 -10.08 12.68 6.83
CA ASN A 391 -9.08 13.64 7.29
C ASN A 391 -7.81 13.68 6.43
N THR A 392 -7.45 12.56 5.82
CA THR A 392 -6.28 12.45 4.93
C THR A 392 -6.58 12.98 3.54
N LEU A 393 -7.80 12.84 3.04
CA LEU A 393 -8.17 13.26 1.69
C LEU A 393 -8.74 14.67 1.68
N PHE A 394 -9.37 15.14 2.74
CA PHE A 394 -10.00 16.46 2.81
C PHE A 394 -9.44 17.20 4.03
N PRO A 395 -8.45 18.08 3.84
CA PRO A 395 -7.88 18.85 4.94
C PRO A 395 -8.97 19.62 5.69
N ILE A 396 -9.00 19.46 7.01
CA ILE A 396 -9.88 20.22 7.92
C ILE A 396 -9.16 21.37 8.62
N ALA A 397 -7.86 21.51 8.35
CA ALA A 397 -7.00 22.57 8.83
C ALA A 397 -5.99 22.98 7.73
N PRO A 398 -5.32 24.15 7.86
CA PRO A 398 -4.28 24.58 6.93
C PRO A 398 -3.13 23.56 6.84
N VAL A 399 -2.76 23.16 5.62
CA VAL A 399 -1.62 22.25 5.39
C VAL A 399 -0.40 23.08 5.02
N LEU A 400 0.38 23.45 6.03
CA LEU A 400 1.48 24.41 5.91
C LEU A 400 2.85 23.72 5.91
N SER A 401 3.79 24.29 5.16
CA SER A 401 5.19 23.85 5.17
C SER A 401 6.14 25.03 4.94
N LEU A 402 7.33 24.96 5.54
CA LEU A 402 8.47 25.85 5.24
C LEU A 402 9.26 25.21 4.10
N ALA A 403 9.43 25.90 2.97
CA ALA A 403 9.92 25.34 1.69
C ALA A 403 11.35 25.75 1.32
N GLU A 404 11.64 27.03 1.11
CA GLU A 404 13.01 27.51 0.89
C GLU A 404 13.33 28.57 1.94
N ILE A 405 14.55 28.54 2.46
CA ILE A 405 15.04 29.50 3.44
C ILE A 405 16.34 30.06 2.87
N THR A 406 16.32 31.32 2.48
CA THR A 406 17.44 32.00 1.84
C THR A 406 17.92 33.12 2.77
N PRO A 407 19.15 33.05 3.31
CA PRO A 407 19.76 34.16 4.01
C PRO A 407 19.90 35.37 3.08
N MET A 408 19.62 36.56 3.59
CA MET A 408 19.71 37.84 2.91
C MET A 408 20.61 38.78 3.71
N GLN A 409 21.55 39.42 3.02
CA GLN A 409 22.47 40.39 3.62
C GLN A 409 21.83 41.79 3.62
N GLU A 410 21.93 42.52 4.73
CA GLU A 410 21.43 43.90 4.81
C GLU A 410 22.32 44.88 4.03
N ASP A 411 23.63 44.67 4.01
CA ASP A 411 24.62 45.57 3.37
C ASP A 411 24.99 45.17 1.94
N GLN A 412 24.60 43.96 1.51
CA GLN A 412 24.83 43.42 0.16
C GLN A 412 26.32 43.35 -0.22
N ASP A 413 27.21 43.21 0.76
CA ASP A 413 28.65 43.18 0.51
C ASP A 413 29.15 41.81 0.01
N GLY A 414 28.29 40.80 0.10
CA GLY A 414 28.51 39.41 -0.29
C GLY A 414 28.79 38.48 0.89
N PHE A 415 29.04 38.98 2.09
CA PHE A 415 29.49 38.24 3.26
C PHE A 415 28.41 38.25 4.35
N ILE A 416 28.41 37.23 5.20
CA ILE A 416 27.66 37.24 6.47
C ILE A 416 28.68 37.12 7.58
N SER A 417 29.05 38.23 8.21
CA SER A 417 30.14 38.30 9.18
C SER A 417 29.64 38.29 10.63
N ALA A 418 30.56 38.00 11.55
CA ALA A 418 30.29 38.16 12.99
C ALA A 418 29.95 39.63 13.32
N GLY A 419 28.86 39.85 14.06
CA GLY A 419 28.39 41.18 14.43
C GLY A 419 27.37 41.81 13.47
N GLU A 420 27.07 41.17 12.35
CA GLU A 420 26.07 41.65 11.38
C GLU A 420 24.66 41.19 11.70
N ARG A 421 23.68 41.83 11.07
CA ARG A 421 22.29 41.37 11.02
C ARG A 421 22.08 40.61 9.72
N VAL A 422 21.39 39.48 9.82
CA VAL A 422 21.02 38.65 8.68
C VAL A 422 19.50 38.62 8.56
N GLY A 423 19.02 39.02 7.38
CA GLY A 423 17.63 38.85 6.99
C GLY A 423 17.40 37.46 6.40
N PHE A 424 16.14 37.06 6.32
CA PHE A 424 15.75 35.82 5.65
C PHE A 424 14.56 36.06 4.75
N ARG A 425 14.64 35.45 3.56
CA ARG A 425 13.47 35.11 2.76
C ARG A 425 13.09 33.68 3.11
N VAL A 426 11.85 33.49 3.54
CA VAL A 426 11.29 32.18 3.88
C VAL A 426 10.05 31.94 3.03
N ASP A 427 10.12 30.94 2.18
CA ASP A 427 8.99 30.50 1.37
C ASP A 427 8.11 29.57 2.20
N ILE A 428 6.86 29.97 2.37
CA ILE A 428 5.83 29.20 3.08
C ILE A 428 4.82 28.72 2.05
N LYS A 429 4.41 27.46 2.14
CA LYS A 429 3.41 26.88 1.25
C LYS A 429 2.21 26.37 2.04
N ASN A 430 1.01 26.81 1.65
CA ASN A 430 -0.26 26.23 2.06
C ASN A 430 -0.82 25.39 0.91
N GLU A 431 -1.00 24.08 1.13
CA GLU A 431 -1.53 23.15 0.11
C GLU A 431 -2.99 22.80 0.32
N SER A 432 -3.64 23.49 1.25
CA SER A 432 -5.07 23.31 1.52
C SER A 432 -5.85 24.57 1.13
N PRO A 433 -7.15 24.43 0.84
CA PRO A 433 -8.03 25.57 0.65
C PRO A 433 -8.38 26.30 1.96
N ILE A 434 -7.84 25.88 3.10
CA ILE A 434 -8.11 26.47 4.42
C ILE A 434 -6.96 27.42 4.77
N ALA A 435 -7.28 28.69 4.97
CA ALA A 435 -6.30 29.72 5.28
C ALA A 435 -5.74 29.58 6.71
N GLY A 436 -4.42 29.68 6.87
CA GLY A 436 -3.77 29.81 8.17
C GLY A 436 -4.00 31.18 8.77
N GLN A 437 -4.46 31.24 10.01
CA GLN A 437 -4.77 32.48 10.73
C GLN A 437 -3.72 32.81 11.78
N ASP A 438 -3.53 34.10 12.04
CA ASP A 438 -2.61 34.65 13.05
C ASP A 438 -1.18 34.09 12.97
N ALA A 439 -0.70 33.85 11.75
CA ALA A 439 0.59 33.24 11.50
C ALA A 439 1.75 34.15 11.95
N ARG A 440 2.71 33.56 12.65
CA ARG A 440 3.96 34.18 13.10
C ARG A 440 5.13 33.29 12.75
N LEU A 441 6.20 33.89 12.26
CA LEU A 441 7.43 33.18 11.92
C LEU A 441 8.56 33.71 12.78
N SER A 442 9.27 32.80 13.42
CA SER A 442 10.43 33.10 14.25
C SER A 442 11.67 32.36 13.77
N VAL A 443 12.84 32.95 13.97
CA VAL A 443 14.14 32.33 13.75
C VAL A 443 14.91 32.26 15.07
N VAL A 444 15.29 31.06 15.46
CA VAL A 444 16.01 30.75 16.69
C VAL A 444 17.38 30.16 16.31
N PRO A 445 18.48 30.89 16.53
CA PRO A 445 19.84 30.38 16.32
C PRO A 445 20.20 29.28 17.33
N ALA A 446 21.19 28.42 17.00
CA ALA A 446 21.71 27.39 17.90
C ALA A 446 22.29 28.00 19.20
N GLU A 447 22.07 27.32 20.34
CA GLU A 447 22.48 27.79 21.67
C GLU A 447 23.98 28.16 21.75
N GLY A 448 24.30 29.31 22.37
CA GLY A 448 25.64 29.65 22.83
C GLY A 448 26.39 30.77 22.08
N PHE A 449 25.90 31.24 20.93
CA PHE A 449 26.67 32.17 20.07
C PHE A 449 25.91 33.44 19.59
N PHE A 450 24.59 33.53 19.75
CA PHE A 450 23.77 34.51 19.02
C PHE A 450 22.90 35.38 19.95
N ALA A 451 22.63 36.62 19.51
CA ALA A 451 22.16 37.69 20.39
C ALA A 451 20.63 37.78 20.56
N GLU A 452 19.81 37.48 19.53
CA GLU A 452 18.35 37.72 19.60
C GLU A 452 17.52 36.78 18.70
N VAL A 453 16.34 36.36 19.18
CA VAL A 453 15.32 35.67 18.36
C VAL A 453 14.65 36.70 17.44
N GLY A 454 14.66 36.44 16.14
CA GLY A 454 13.91 37.25 15.17
C GLY A 454 12.47 36.75 15.06
N THR A 455 11.48 37.64 15.05
CA THR A 455 10.06 37.28 14.85
C THR A 455 9.36 38.27 13.93
N ILE A 456 8.51 37.77 13.03
CA ILE A 456 7.64 38.56 12.17
C ILE A 456 6.20 38.03 12.20
N SER A 457 5.22 38.95 12.22
CA SER A 457 3.81 38.60 12.06
C SER A 457 3.44 38.56 10.57
N ILE A 458 2.88 37.44 10.13
CA ILE A 458 2.46 37.21 8.73
C ILE A 458 0.97 37.49 8.56
N GLY A 459 0.16 37.29 9.62
CA GLY A 459 -1.29 37.41 9.58
C GLY A 459 -1.92 36.19 8.93
N VAL A 460 -2.38 36.32 7.68
CA VAL A 460 -3.06 35.23 6.96
C VAL A 460 -2.13 34.58 5.94
N ILE A 461 -2.21 33.24 5.86
CA ILE A 461 -1.57 32.42 4.83
C ILE A 461 -2.66 31.71 4.01
N GLU A 462 -2.99 32.31 2.87
CA GLU A 462 -3.92 31.75 1.88
C GLU A 462 -3.32 30.53 1.16
N GLU A 463 -4.16 29.80 0.42
CA GLU A 463 -3.72 28.70 -0.45
C GLU A 463 -2.63 29.16 -1.44
N GLY A 464 -1.59 28.34 -1.61
CA GLY A 464 -0.47 28.60 -2.52
C GLY A 464 0.86 28.86 -1.80
N ALA A 465 1.81 29.43 -2.54
CA ALA A 465 3.13 29.77 -2.02
C ALA A 465 3.21 31.27 -1.70
N LYS A 466 3.81 31.61 -0.55
CA LYS A 466 4.06 32.98 -0.08
C LYS A 466 5.49 33.10 0.39
N SER A 467 6.25 34.01 -0.20
CA SER A 467 7.57 34.40 0.32
C SER A 467 7.40 35.45 1.41
N VAL A 468 8.00 35.19 2.57
CA VAL A 468 8.06 36.13 3.70
C VAL A 468 9.48 36.65 3.79
N GLU A 469 9.64 37.96 3.63
CA GLU A 469 10.92 38.67 3.83
C GLU A 469 10.84 39.55 5.07
N GLY A 470 11.98 40.05 5.54
CA GLY A 470 12.05 40.94 6.71
C GLY A 470 12.13 40.24 8.06
N LEU A 471 12.21 38.89 8.08
CA LEU A 471 12.62 38.16 9.27
C LEU A 471 14.12 38.37 9.48
N ILE A 472 14.52 39.02 10.57
CA ILE A 472 15.92 39.42 10.81
C ILE A 472 16.38 38.91 12.18
N THR A 473 17.63 38.45 12.25
CA THR A 473 18.33 38.14 13.51
C THR A 473 19.74 38.72 13.49
N ALA A 474 20.39 38.79 14.65
CA ALA A 474 21.75 39.32 14.80
C ALA A 474 22.75 38.20 15.10
N ILE A 475 23.88 38.23 14.39
CA ILE A 475 25.03 37.36 14.61
C ILE A 475 25.89 38.02 15.68
N GLY A 476 26.23 37.28 16.74
CA GLY A 476 27.09 37.81 17.80
C GLY A 476 28.46 38.24 17.25
N SER A 477 29.05 39.28 17.82
CA SER A 477 30.36 39.79 17.39
C SER A 477 31.52 38.80 17.56
N ASN A 478 31.32 37.77 18.39
CA ASN A 478 32.34 36.78 18.74
C ASN A 478 32.08 35.40 18.10
N VAL A 479 31.14 35.31 17.16
CA VAL A 479 30.83 34.04 16.49
C VAL A 479 31.97 33.67 15.53
N PRO A 480 32.61 32.51 15.68
CA PRO A 480 33.62 32.06 14.73
C PRO A 480 33.04 31.83 13.34
N ALA A 481 33.86 31.97 12.30
CA ALA A 481 33.48 31.54 10.96
C ALA A 481 33.12 30.05 10.97
N GLY A 482 32.02 29.69 10.31
CA GLY A 482 31.48 28.33 10.33
C GLY A 482 30.02 28.26 9.91
N THR A 483 29.52 27.05 9.72
CA THR A 483 28.11 26.79 9.41
C THR A 483 27.37 26.38 10.67
N TYR A 484 26.28 27.09 10.96
CA TYR A 484 25.46 26.90 12.16
C TYR A 484 24.03 26.56 11.76
N THR A 485 23.37 25.71 12.56
CA THR A 485 21.98 25.34 12.33
C THR A 485 21.04 26.35 12.99
N PHE A 486 20.11 26.91 12.20
CA PHE A 486 19.06 27.80 12.67
C PHE A 486 17.71 27.09 12.61
N LYS A 487 16.88 27.26 13.64
CA LYS A 487 15.51 26.75 13.69
C LYS A 487 14.53 27.85 13.27
N PHE A 488 13.75 27.58 12.25
CA PHE A 488 12.66 28.43 11.78
C PHE A 488 11.36 27.83 12.28
N ILE A 489 10.60 28.60 13.05
CA ILE A 489 9.40 28.15 13.74
C ILE A 489 8.22 28.96 13.22
N LEU A 490 7.31 28.29 12.51
CA LEU A 490 6.05 28.85 12.05
C LEU A 490 4.93 28.45 13.02
N GLU A 491 4.37 29.43 13.70
CA GLU A 491 3.23 29.29 14.60
C GLU A 491 1.97 29.80 13.91
N VAL A 492 0.91 29.00 13.91
CA VAL A 492 -0.39 29.36 13.31
C VAL A 492 -1.49 28.96 14.28
N ALA A 493 -2.51 29.80 14.44
CA ALA A 493 -3.58 29.54 15.38
C ALA A 493 -4.25 28.18 15.10
N GLY A 494 -4.37 27.35 16.14
CA GLY A 494 -4.98 26.02 16.05
C GLY A 494 -4.08 24.93 15.46
N LEU A 495 -2.81 25.21 15.16
CA LEU A 495 -1.82 24.25 14.68
C LEU A 495 -0.64 24.10 15.66
N PRO A 496 -0.01 22.91 15.74
CA PRO A 496 1.29 22.79 16.38
C PRO A 496 2.36 23.61 15.63
N PRO A 497 3.41 24.10 16.30
CA PRO A 497 4.48 24.84 15.63
C PRO A 497 5.18 23.98 14.58
N ILE A 498 5.35 24.53 13.37
CA ILE A 498 6.07 23.88 12.28
C ILE A 498 7.52 24.35 12.35
N VAL A 499 8.43 23.41 12.62
CA VAL A 499 9.86 23.70 12.77
C VAL A 499 10.63 23.20 11.56
N ARG A 500 11.53 24.03 11.05
CA ARG A 500 12.51 23.62 10.04
C ARG A 500 13.90 24.11 10.43
N GLU A 501 14.87 23.22 10.31
CA GLU A 501 16.27 23.58 10.46
C GLU A 501 16.87 23.97 9.10
N ALA A 502 17.69 25.02 9.09
CA ALA A 502 18.47 25.42 7.92
C ALA A 502 19.88 25.87 8.32
N PRO A 503 20.91 25.54 7.54
CA PRO A 503 22.27 26.00 7.78
C PRO A 503 22.43 27.48 7.40
N VAL A 504 23.14 28.23 8.23
CA VAL A 504 23.60 29.59 7.96
C VAL A 504 25.12 29.62 8.13
N THR A 505 25.82 30.07 7.10
CA THR A 505 27.29 30.19 7.13
C THR A 505 27.67 31.60 7.54
N VAL A 506 28.45 31.70 8.62
CA VAL A 506 29.17 32.90 9.01
C VAL A 506 30.53 32.86 8.33
N ASP A 507 30.78 33.84 7.49
CA ASP A 507 32.00 34.03 6.73
C ASP A 507 33.17 34.43 7.64
N ALA A 508 34.39 34.05 7.23
CA ALA A 508 35.60 34.61 7.84
C ALA A 508 35.76 36.08 7.44
N ASN A 509 36.55 36.85 8.20
CA ASN A 509 36.91 38.19 7.76
C ASN A 509 37.75 38.10 6.49
N TYR A 510 37.29 38.75 5.42
CA TYR A 510 38.01 38.78 4.15
C TYR A 510 38.75 40.10 3.95
N THR A 511 39.92 40.01 3.31
CA THR A 511 40.53 41.18 2.67
C THR A 511 40.00 41.30 1.26
N ILE A 512 39.37 42.43 0.93
CA ILE A 512 38.88 42.72 -0.43
C ILE A 512 39.87 43.63 -1.14
N GLU A 513 40.33 43.22 -2.31
CA GLU A 513 41.11 44.06 -3.22
C GLU A 513 40.47 44.16 -4.60
N GLY A 514 40.76 45.25 -5.31
CA GLY A 514 40.39 45.38 -6.72
C GLY A 514 41.18 44.37 -7.56
N TYR A 515 40.49 43.70 -8.47
CA TYR A 515 41.06 42.65 -9.31
C TYR A 515 40.49 42.76 -10.72
N ASN A 516 41.32 42.85 -11.76
CA ASN A 516 40.81 43.04 -13.12
C ASN A 516 41.06 41.79 -13.96
N LEU A 517 39.99 41.06 -14.27
CA LEU A 517 40.03 39.89 -15.15
C LEU A 517 38.76 39.83 -15.99
N SER A 518 38.91 39.89 -17.32
CA SER A 518 37.78 39.85 -18.25
C SER A 518 37.97 38.76 -19.29
N SER A 519 36.86 38.16 -19.72
CA SER A 519 36.85 37.36 -20.95
C SER A 519 36.92 38.26 -22.19
N ALA A 520 37.04 37.66 -23.38
CA ALA A 520 36.71 38.38 -24.61
C ALA A 520 35.21 38.73 -24.62
N HIS A 521 34.86 39.89 -25.20
CA HIS A 521 33.48 40.40 -25.29
C HIS A 521 33.11 40.74 -26.74
N ASN A 522 32.25 39.98 -27.43
CA ASN A 522 31.74 38.66 -27.02
C ASN A 522 32.85 37.60 -27.00
N TYR A 523 32.67 36.52 -26.22
CA TYR A 523 33.63 35.42 -26.21
C TYR A 523 33.57 34.60 -27.52
N VAL A 524 34.58 33.78 -27.78
CA VAL A 524 34.67 33.04 -29.05
C VAL A 524 33.90 31.71 -28.97
N ASN A 525 33.08 31.41 -29.98
CA ASN A 525 32.41 30.12 -30.09
C ASN A 525 33.43 28.97 -30.15
N GLY A 526 33.12 27.86 -29.48
CA GLY A 526 33.94 26.65 -29.42
C GLY A 526 35.18 26.80 -28.54
N ALA A 527 35.35 27.95 -27.87
CA ALA A 527 36.53 28.20 -27.06
C ALA A 527 36.40 27.53 -25.69
N THR A 528 37.52 26.98 -25.22
CA THR A 528 37.73 26.66 -23.80
C THR A 528 38.91 27.50 -23.33
N VAL A 529 38.64 28.48 -22.47
CA VAL A 529 39.66 29.42 -21.98
C VAL A 529 39.69 29.33 -20.45
N GLU A 530 40.90 29.22 -19.89
CA GLU A 530 41.12 29.09 -18.45
C GLU A 530 42.06 30.19 -17.95
N TRP A 531 41.70 30.76 -16.80
CA TRP A 531 42.51 31.71 -16.04
C TRP A 531 42.82 31.11 -14.67
N VAL A 532 44.04 31.30 -14.20
CA VAL A 532 44.49 30.89 -12.86
C VAL A 532 44.64 32.14 -12.01
N ILE A 533 44.02 32.12 -10.83
CA ILE A 533 44.11 33.19 -9.83
C ILE A 533 44.78 32.58 -8.60
N SER A 534 45.87 33.19 -8.16
CA SER A 534 46.63 32.72 -6.98
C SER A 534 46.94 33.86 -6.02
N LYS A 535 46.76 33.60 -4.74
CA LYS A 535 47.08 34.49 -3.62
C LYS A 535 47.77 33.67 -2.53
N PRO A 536 49.11 33.55 -2.54
CA PRO A 536 49.82 32.67 -1.63
C PRO A 536 49.52 32.94 -0.16
N GLY A 537 49.30 31.86 0.62
CA GLY A 537 49.17 31.91 2.08
C GLY A 537 47.75 32.17 2.61
N VAL A 538 46.75 32.32 1.73
CA VAL A 538 45.35 32.49 2.14
C VAL A 538 44.65 31.13 2.31
N ALA A 539 43.68 31.06 3.22
CA ALA A 539 42.94 29.83 3.50
C ALA A 539 41.85 29.54 2.45
N GLY A 540 41.41 30.55 1.72
CA GLY A 540 40.44 30.45 0.63
C GLY A 540 40.27 31.78 -0.07
N MET A 541 39.61 31.78 -1.22
CA MET A 541 39.35 32.99 -1.99
C MET A 541 38.07 32.89 -2.83
N ARG A 542 37.49 34.03 -3.18
CA ARG A 542 36.37 34.16 -4.11
C ARG A 542 36.47 35.42 -4.95
N VAL A 543 35.88 35.40 -6.14
CA VAL A 543 35.89 36.51 -7.09
C VAL A 543 34.50 37.16 -7.18
N HIS A 544 34.47 38.46 -7.39
CA HIS A 544 33.25 39.19 -7.71
C HIS A 544 33.14 39.36 -9.22
N PHE A 545 32.05 38.89 -9.80
CA PHE A 545 31.68 39.17 -11.18
C PHE A 545 30.90 40.48 -11.22
N ALA A 546 31.45 41.52 -11.83
CA ALA A 546 30.75 42.79 -12.07
C ALA A 546 29.71 42.66 -13.17
N LYS A 547 29.95 41.76 -14.14
CA LYS A 547 29.04 41.47 -15.25
C LYS A 547 29.22 40.03 -15.70
N PHE A 548 28.12 39.36 -16.02
CA PHE A 548 28.12 37.95 -16.42
C PHE A 548 26.98 37.65 -17.39
N ALA A 549 27.30 37.11 -18.56
CA ALA A 549 26.34 36.62 -19.53
C ALA A 549 26.97 35.53 -20.40
N THR A 550 26.39 34.34 -20.37
CA THR A 550 26.70 33.25 -21.31
C THR A 550 25.42 32.77 -21.97
N GLU A 551 25.53 32.02 -23.08
CA GLU A 551 24.39 31.32 -23.65
C GLU A 551 23.78 30.38 -22.60
N PRO A 552 22.49 30.50 -22.26
CA PRO A 552 21.86 29.68 -21.24
C PRO A 552 21.96 28.20 -21.57
N LYS A 553 22.37 27.36 -20.60
CA LYS A 553 22.51 25.89 -20.68
C LYS A 553 23.65 25.35 -21.55
N TYR A 554 24.07 26.07 -22.59
CA TYR A 554 25.05 25.60 -23.57
C TYR A 554 26.47 26.07 -23.22
N ASP A 555 26.61 27.36 -22.85
CA ASP A 555 27.88 27.98 -22.49
C ASP A 555 27.94 28.28 -21.00
N TYR A 556 29.10 28.05 -20.39
CA TYR A 556 29.22 28.18 -18.95
C TYR A 556 30.64 28.56 -18.50
N VAL A 557 30.69 29.14 -17.31
CA VAL A 557 31.92 29.40 -16.56
C VAL A 557 31.99 28.41 -15.40
N LEU A 558 33.08 27.65 -15.34
CA LEU A 558 33.42 26.80 -14.21
C LEU A 558 34.32 27.57 -13.24
N ILE A 559 33.99 27.50 -11.96
CA ILE A 559 34.87 27.87 -10.85
C ILE A 559 35.50 26.57 -10.36
N LEU A 560 36.83 26.47 -10.38
CA LEU A 560 37.54 25.26 -9.99
C LEU A 560 38.59 25.53 -8.91
N ASP A 561 38.88 24.52 -8.11
CA ASP A 561 40.01 24.54 -7.18
C ASP A 561 41.36 24.37 -7.90
N LYS A 562 42.46 24.43 -7.14
CA LYS A 562 43.83 24.21 -7.64
C LYS A 562 44.00 22.90 -8.40
N ASN A 563 43.29 21.85 -7.99
CA ASN A 563 43.36 20.50 -8.56
C ASN A 563 42.46 20.35 -9.80
N GLY A 564 41.64 21.35 -10.11
CA GLY A 564 40.69 21.31 -11.22
C GLY A 564 39.35 20.63 -10.87
N ASN A 565 39.04 20.44 -9.58
CA ASN A 565 37.71 20.01 -9.16
C ASN A 565 36.73 21.17 -9.32
N VAL A 566 35.54 20.89 -9.85
CA VAL A 566 34.51 21.92 -10.06
C VAL A 566 33.87 22.28 -8.72
N ILE A 567 34.00 23.54 -8.32
CA ILE A 567 33.30 24.14 -7.17
C ILE A 567 31.92 24.64 -7.59
N SER A 568 31.82 25.27 -8.77
CA SER A 568 30.55 25.78 -9.28
C SER A 568 30.54 25.84 -10.80
N LYS A 569 29.34 25.70 -11.39
CA LYS A 569 29.07 25.88 -12.82
C LYS A 569 28.03 26.99 -12.96
N LEU A 570 28.40 28.05 -13.69
CA LEU A 570 27.62 29.27 -13.86
C LEU A 570 27.25 29.45 -15.32
N ASP A 571 25.99 29.76 -15.61
CA ASP A 571 25.49 30.09 -16.95
C ASP A 571 24.43 31.20 -16.91
N ASN A 572 23.94 31.59 -18.10
CA ASN A 572 22.90 32.60 -18.32
C ASN A 572 23.34 34.03 -17.92
N LYS A 573 22.46 35.02 -18.09
CA LYS A 573 22.67 36.42 -17.68
C LYS A 573 22.46 36.57 -16.18
N LYS A 574 23.43 37.19 -15.51
CA LYS A 574 23.37 37.54 -14.08
C LYS A 574 23.77 39.00 -13.89
N GLY A 575 23.28 39.62 -12.81
CA GLY A 575 23.77 40.93 -12.35
C GLY A 575 25.18 40.82 -11.77
N ALA A 576 25.58 41.77 -10.94
CA ALA A 576 26.82 41.67 -10.18
C ALA A 576 26.67 40.64 -9.03
N PHE A 577 27.65 39.78 -8.79
CA PHE A 577 27.61 38.78 -7.72
C PHE A 577 28.99 38.24 -7.33
N TRP A 578 29.12 37.76 -6.09
CA TRP A 578 30.29 36.99 -5.64
C TRP A 578 30.15 35.50 -5.98
N ALA A 579 31.23 34.89 -6.48
CA ALA A 579 31.33 33.46 -6.67
C ALA A 579 31.42 32.71 -5.32
N PRO A 580 31.12 31.39 -5.27
CA PRO A 580 31.37 30.57 -4.09
C PRO A 580 32.83 30.57 -3.66
N LEU A 581 33.07 30.37 -2.35
CA LEU A 581 34.41 30.25 -1.78
C LEU A 581 35.16 29.05 -2.37
N VAL A 582 36.36 29.28 -2.89
CA VAL A 582 37.30 28.24 -3.28
C VAL A 582 38.33 28.07 -2.16
N PRO A 583 38.43 26.88 -1.53
CA PRO A 583 39.45 26.63 -0.52
C PRO A 583 40.87 26.70 -1.08
N GLY A 584 41.78 27.25 -0.27
CA GLY A 584 43.20 27.35 -0.58
C GLY A 584 43.61 28.60 -1.36
N ASP A 585 44.88 28.62 -1.75
CA ASP A 585 45.57 29.79 -2.27
C ASP A 585 45.50 29.96 -3.79
N THR A 586 44.73 29.12 -4.48
CA THR A 586 44.66 29.07 -5.94
C THR A 586 43.28 28.61 -6.40
N MET A 587 42.67 29.36 -7.32
CA MET A 587 41.48 28.96 -8.06
C MET A 587 41.68 29.06 -9.56
N LYS A 588 40.80 28.41 -10.32
CA LYS A 588 40.73 28.51 -11.78
C LYS A 588 39.35 28.95 -12.19
N ILE A 589 39.29 29.84 -13.18
CA ILE A 589 38.07 30.25 -13.86
C ILE A 589 38.15 29.70 -15.27
N ARG A 590 37.17 28.91 -15.72
CA ARG A 590 37.18 28.32 -17.07
C ARG A 590 35.89 28.61 -17.80
N LEU A 591 35.96 29.38 -18.88
CA LEU A 591 34.86 29.56 -19.82
C LEU A 591 34.88 28.40 -20.83
N VAL A 592 33.73 27.76 -21.03
CA VAL A 592 33.51 26.71 -22.04
C VAL A 592 32.35 27.14 -22.93
N ALA A 593 32.62 27.30 -24.23
CA ALA A 593 31.63 27.69 -25.23
C ALA A 593 31.40 26.59 -26.28
N ASP A 594 30.17 26.46 -26.75
CA ASP A 594 29.75 25.58 -27.82
C ASP A 594 30.00 26.20 -29.22
N SER A 595 29.71 25.48 -30.31
CA SER A 595 30.08 25.92 -31.66
C SER A 595 29.28 27.12 -32.21
N SER A 596 28.26 27.61 -31.51
CA SER A 596 27.39 28.71 -31.94
C SER A 596 27.06 29.66 -30.78
N VAL A 597 26.38 30.78 -31.08
CA VAL A 597 25.81 31.72 -30.09
C VAL A 597 26.76 32.14 -28.94
N ASN A 598 27.49 33.24 -29.11
CA ASN A 598 28.22 33.86 -28.01
C ASN A 598 27.46 35.04 -27.37
N ASP A 599 27.77 35.30 -26.11
CA ASP A 599 27.35 36.50 -25.40
C ASP A 599 28.57 37.24 -24.85
N TYR A 600 28.33 38.18 -23.95
CA TYR A 600 29.36 39.03 -23.37
C TYR A 600 30.46 38.20 -22.72
N GLY A 601 30.15 37.19 -21.90
CA GLY A 601 31.10 36.47 -21.07
C GLY A 601 31.12 37.06 -19.67
N PHE A 602 32.28 37.47 -19.15
CA PHE A 602 32.34 38.01 -17.78
C PHE A 602 33.41 39.08 -17.56
N ASP A 603 33.13 39.95 -16.59
CA ASP A 603 34.10 40.86 -15.97
C ASP A 603 34.20 40.53 -14.48
N ILE A 604 35.41 40.30 -13.98
CA ILE A 604 35.74 40.23 -12.57
C ILE A 604 36.48 41.51 -12.19
N ASP A 605 36.01 42.18 -11.15
CA ASP A 605 36.50 43.48 -10.65
C ASP A 605 37.06 43.42 -9.21
N LYS A 606 36.82 42.34 -8.46
CA LYS A 606 37.31 42.17 -7.08
C LYS A 606 37.70 40.74 -6.74
N LEU A 607 38.63 40.60 -5.81
CA LEU A 607 39.05 39.36 -5.17
C LEU A 607 38.91 39.51 -3.65
N ALA A 608 38.32 38.51 -2.99
CA ALA A 608 38.25 38.40 -1.54
C ALA A 608 39.01 37.14 -1.09
N TYR A 609 39.84 37.26 -0.06
CA TYR A 609 40.67 36.17 0.46
C TYR A 609 41.01 36.32 1.96
#